data_AF-A0A7W1KK08-F1
#
_entry.id   AF-A0A7W1KK08-F1
#
_cell.length_a   1.000
_cell.length_b   1.000
_cell.length_c   1.000
_cell.angle_alpha   90.00
_cell.angle_beta   90.00
_cell.angle_gamma   90.00
#
_symmetry.space_group_name_H-M   'P 1'
#
loop_
_entity.id
_entity.type
_entity.pdbx_description
1 polymer ?
#
loop_
_entity_poly.entity_id
_entity_poly.type
_entity_poly.pdbx_seq_one_letter_code
_entity_poly.pdbx_strand_id
1 'polypeptide(L)' 'MALPPTGRLLALDWGEIRIGLALSDESQVLATPLETLQR' A
#
# COMPACT_ATOMS: atom_id res chain seq x y z
N MET A 1 7.39 -9.04 -14.05
CA MET A 1 8.21 -8.12 -13.25
C MET A 1 8.02 -8.51 -11.80
N ALA A 2 9.10 -8.73 -11.04
CA ALA A 2 9.01 -9.08 -9.63
C ALA A 2 9.12 -7.84 -8.75
N LEU A 3 8.52 -7.87 -7.57
CA LEU A 3 8.68 -6.81 -6.57
C LEU A 3 10.11 -6.82 -6.01
N PRO A 4 10.65 -5.67 -5.59
CA PRO A 4 11.91 -5.62 -4.86
C PRO A 4 11.83 -6.49 -3.59
N PRO A 5 12.92 -7.18 -3.21
CA PRO A 5 12.90 -8.10 -2.07
C PRO A 5 12.88 -7.39 -0.70
N THR A 6 13.17 -6.09 -0.66
CA THR A 6 13.19 -5.26 0.56
C THR A 6 12.75 -3.84 0.23
N GLY A 7 12.55 -3.04 1.28
CA GLY A 7 12.01 -1.68 1.19
C GLY A 7 10.50 -1.69 1.31
N ARG A 8 9.91 -0.49 1.39
CA ARG A 8 8.47 -0.35 1.60
C ARG A 8 7.71 -0.51 0.30
N LEU A 9 6.62 -1.24 0.37
CA LEU A 9 5.66 -1.38 -0.71
C LEU A 9 4.41 -0.56 -0.39
N LEU A 10 3.92 0.17 -1.37
CA LEU A 10 2.63 0.85 -1.30
C LEU A 10 1.56 -0.04 -1.93
N ALA A 11 0.58 -0.45 -1.13
CA ALA A 11 -0.60 -1.16 -1.58
C ALA A 11 -1.73 -0.18 -1.90
N LEU A 12 -2.47 -0.47 -2.98
CA LEU A 12 -3.64 0.29 -3.42
C LEU A 12 -4.86 -0.62 -3.36
N ASP A 13 -5.90 -0.15 -2.67
CA ASP A 13 -7.23 -0.75 -2.65
C ASP A 13 -8.20 0.15 -3.43
N TRP A 14 -8.51 -0.24 -4.66
CA TRP A 14 -9.31 0.57 -5.59
C TRP A 14 -10.81 0.32 -5.41
N GLY A 15 -11.52 1.33 -4.91
CA GLY A 15 -12.98 1.36 -4.87
C GLY A 15 -13.57 2.35 -5.88
N GLU A 16 -14.87 2.23 -6.15
CA GLU A 16 -15.60 3.11 -7.08
C GLU A 16 -15.55 4.60 -6.71
N ILE A 17 -15.45 4.91 -5.41
CA ILE A 17 -15.52 6.28 -4.86
C ILE A 17 -14.19 6.72 -4.22
N ARG A 18 -13.38 5.77 -3.75
CA ARG A 18 -12.21 6.04 -2.90
C ARG A 18 -11.09 5.04 -3.16
N ILE A 19 -9.86 5.42 -2.83
CA ILE A 19 -8.68 4.55 -2.90
C ILE A 19 -8.08 4.43 -1.50
N GLY A 20 -8.03 3.22 -0.96
CA GLY A 20 -7.30 2.94 0.26
C GLY A 20 -5.81 2.79 -0.03
N LEU A 21 -4.96 3.39 0.79
CA LEU A 21 -3.50 3.24 0.74
C LEU A 21 -3.02 2.55 2.01
N ALA A 22 -2.14 1.55 1.86
CA ALA A 22 -1.42 0.93 2.97
C ALA A 22 0.07 0.85 2.64
N LEU A 23 0.93 1.10 3.63
CA LEU A 23 2.38 1.05 3.48
C LEU A 23 2.93 -0.12 4.29
N SER A 24 3.75 -0.94 3.66
CA SER A 24 4.48 -1.98 4.39
C SER A 24 5.64 -1.39 5.19
N ASP A 25 6.09 -2.15 6.19
CA ASP A 25 7.42 -2.00 6.75
C ASP A 25 8.49 -2.42 5.72
N GLU A 26 9.76 -2.18 6.02
CA GLU A 26 10.88 -2.44 5.10
C GLU A 26 11.14 -3.93 4.85
N SER A 27 10.71 -4.80 5.77
CA SER A 27 10.79 -6.25 5.62
C SER A 27 9.62 -6.83 4.82
N GLN A 28 8.63 -6.01 4.47
CA GLN A 28 7.44 -6.40 3.70
C GLN A 28 6.58 -7.46 4.42
N VAL A 29 6.53 -7.43 5.76
CA VAL A 29 5.76 -8.39 6.58
C VAL A 29 4.48 -7.77 7.13
N LEU A 30 4.54 -6.52 7.57
CA LEU A 30 3.40 -5.81 8.15
C LEU A 30 3.03 -4.63 7.28
N ALA A 31 1.76 -4.54 6.92
CA ALA A 31 1.18 -3.37 6.27
C ALA A 31 0.30 -2.61 7.25
N THR A 32 0.47 -1.30 7.32
CA THR A 32 -0.42 -0.42 8.10
C THR A 32 -1.16 0.55 7.18
N PRO A 33 -2.40 0.95 7.54
CA PRO A 33 -3.11 1.99 6.79
C PRO A 33 -2.29 3.28 6.72
N LEU A 34 -2.25 3.91 5.55
CA LEU A 34 -1.58 5.19 5.32
C LEU A 34 -2.60 6.32 5.18
N GLU A 35 -3.47 6.23 4.17
CA GLU A 35 -4.48 7.26 3.87
C GLU A 35 -5.63 6.65 3.05
N THR A 36 -6.75 7.37 2.94
CA THR A 36 -7.78 7.11 1.94
C THR A 36 -7.92 8.33 1.04
N LEU A 37 -7.63 8.18 -0.25
CA LEU A 37 -7.83 9.23 -1.24
C LEU A 37 -9.30 9.24 -1.69
N GLN A 38 -9.87 10.43 -1.82
CA GLN A 38 -11.20 10.68 -2.37
C GLN A 38 -11.08 11.76 -3.46
N ARG A 39 -11.99 11.72 -4.43
CA ARG A 39 -12.04 12.71 -5.52
C ARG A 39 -12.50 14.08 -5.05
#